data_AF-A0A8X7XP87-F1
#
_entry.id   AF-A0A8X7XP87-F1
#
_cell.length_a   1.000
_cell.length_b   1.000
_cell.length_c   1.000
_cell.angle_alpha   90.00
_cell.angle_beta   90.00
_cell.angle_gamma   90.00
#
_symmetry.space_group_name_H-M   'P 1'
#
loop_
_entity.id
_entity.type
_entity.pdbx_description
1 polymer ?
#
loop_
_entity_poly.entity_id
_entity_poly.type
_entity_poly.pdbx_seq_one_letter_code
_entity_poly.pdbx_strand_id
1 'polypeptide(L)'
;MAAKEHYKVLVVGGGSGGISMSARMKRKVGAGNVAVIEPSEKHYYQPLWTLVGAGAKSVSSSERSTSSVIPSGVKWIRSRVQEFNPDKNCVRTDKGTEISYEYLIVALGLQLHYEKIKGLPEGFKYPKIGSNYSVQTVDKTWNALKNFKEGNAIFTFPNTPVKCAGAPQKIMYLSDAYLRKTGKRAKANIIYNTSLPVLFGIKKYADSLWKVVKSRDLNVNFRHNLIEVRPDKQEAVFEKLDNPGETVVFEYEMLHVTPPMGPPDVLKRSSLADEAGWLDVDKDMLQHKKYPNVFGIGDCTNLPTAKTAAAVAAQSAVLDRTISNLMKNKQPDKKYDGYTSCPLVTSYNTVILAEFDYTGQPLETFPIDQSKERMIMYYMKASLMPQIYWHGLLNSRGVVCPLGNSGDKMNLSLGSEIERNNETKTDSDKYENDTRIWVSVDPSSNKPAPPLGKTAIKVKVDTVSALDHPQETVTHRQTDIRHRDINVFGIAVP
;
A
#
# COMPACT_ATOMS: atom_id res chain seq x y z
N MET A 1 26.02 -14.52 25.36
CA MET A 1 25.59 -13.11 25.54
C MET A 1 24.09 -13.11 25.72
N ALA A 2 23.59 -12.61 26.85
CA ALA A 2 22.14 -12.42 27.05
C ALA A 2 21.60 -11.49 25.96
N ALA A 3 20.41 -11.79 25.42
CA ALA A 3 19.78 -10.93 24.43
C ALA A 3 19.54 -9.55 25.05
N LYS A 4 19.88 -8.47 24.33
CA LYS A 4 19.59 -7.11 24.76
C LYS A 4 18.06 -6.94 24.78
N GLU A 5 17.46 -6.81 25.97
CA GLU A 5 16.00 -6.62 26.15
C GLU A 5 15.60 -5.13 26.16
N HIS A 6 16.47 -4.28 25.62
CA HIS A 6 16.28 -2.84 25.50
C HIS A 6 16.72 -2.34 24.12
N TYR A 7 15.88 -1.53 23.48
CA TYR A 7 16.16 -0.91 22.20
C TYR A 7 15.88 0.58 22.24
N LYS A 8 16.74 1.39 21.62
CA LYS A 8 16.46 2.82 21.46
C LYS A 8 15.18 3.05 20.67
N VAL A 9 14.99 2.28 19.61
CA VAL A 9 13.74 2.29 18.84
C VAL A 9 13.18 0.89 18.75
N LEU A 10 12.01 0.68 19.34
CA LEU A 10 11.25 -0.54 19.19
C LEU A 10 10.11 -0.32 18.20
N VAL A 11 10.03 -1.15 17.18
CA VAL A 11 8.96 -1.14 16.18
C VAL A 11 8.07 -2.37 16.38
N VAL A 12 6.76 -2.15 16.49
CA VAL A 12 5.78 -3.22 16.69
C VAL A 12 4.94 -3.39 15.43
N GLY A 13 5.11 -4.53 14.76
CA GLY A 13 4.57 -4.85 13.44
C GLY A 13 5.63 -4.71 12.34
N GLY A 14 5.79 -5.75 11.53
CA GLY A 14 6.74 -5.85 10.40
C GLY A 14 6.04 -5.74 9.03
N GLY A 15 4.92 -5.02 8.99
CA GLY A 15 4.20 -4.67 7.76
C GLY A 15 4.81 -3.47 7.03
N SER A 16 4.06 -2.86 6.10
CA SER A 16 4.53 -1.74 5.27
C SER A 16 5.08 -0.57 6.08
N GLY A 17 4.35 -0.13 7.11
CA GLY A 17 4.77 0.97 7.97
C GLY A 17 5.95 0.61 8.85
N GLY A 18 5.92 -0.56 9.48
CA GLY A 18 6.95 -0.99 10.41
C GLY A 18 8.32 -1.19 9.76
N ILE A 19 8.38 -1.88 8.61
CA ILE A 19 9.64 -2.06 7.88
C ILE A 19 10.18 -0.73 7.36
N SER A 20 9.32 0.12 6.79
CA SER A 20 9.74 1.45 6.32
C SER A 20 10.32 2.31 7.44
N MET A 21 9.65 2.35 8.60
CA MET A 21 10.14 3.08 9.76
C MET A 21 11.42 2.46 10.33
N SER A 22 11.53 1.14 10.35
CA SER A 22 12.77 0.46 10.79
C SER A 22 13.96 0.84 9.92
N ALA A 23 13.80 0.91 8.60
CA ALA A 23 14.85 1.34 7.68
C ALA A 23 15.22 2.82 7.87
N ARG A 24 14.25 3.69 8.15
CA ARG A 24 14.50 5.11 8.46
C ARG A 24 15.25 5.27 9.77
N MET A 25 14.79 4.59 10.82
CA MET A 25 15.38 4.66 12.17
C MET A 25 16.76 4.03 12.22
N LYS A 26 16.99 2.93 11.47
CA LYS A 26 18.33 2.34 11.28
C LYS A 26 19.36 3.40 10.89
N ARG A 27 19.03 4.31 9.96
CA ARG A 27 19.96 5.36 9.52
C ARG A 27 20.22 6.44 10.56
N LYS A 28 19.31 6.63 11.53
CA LYS A 28 19.45 7.65 12.57
C LYS A 28 20.19 7.17 13.80
N VAL A 29 19.85 5.97 14.27
CA VAL A 29 20.33 5.45 15.55
C VAL A 29 21.27 4.26 15.41
N GLY A 30 21.53 3.78 14.19
CA GLY A 30 22.29 2.58 13.92
C GLY A 30 21.44 1.31 14.04
N ALA A 31 21.75 0.29 13.23
CA ALA A 31 20.93 -0.91 13.09
C ALA A 31 20.76 -1.69 14.41
N GLY A 32 21.83 -1.81 15.21
CA GLY A 32 21.82 -2.53 16.50
C GLY A 32 20.97 -1.88 17.60
N ASN A 33 20.45 -0.68 17.37
CA ASN A 33 19.57 0.05 18.28
C ASN A 33 18.10 -0.01 17.88
N VAL A 34 17.77 -0.75 16.81
CA VAL A 34 16.41 -0.94 16.32
C VAL A 34 16.03 -2.41 16.41
N ALA A 35 14.81 -2.68 16.86
CA ALA A 35 14.19 -4.00 16.79
C ALA A 35 12.77 -3.92 16.20
N VAL A 36 12.37 -5.01 15.54
CA VAL A 36 11.02 -5.19 14.98
C VAL A 36 10.40 -6.44 15.58
N ILE A 37 9.24 -6.30 16.24
CA ILE A 37 8.44 -7.42 16.70
C ILE A 37 7.42 -7.75 15.60
N GLU A 38 7.58 -8.92 14.96
CA GLU A 38 6.70 -9.39 13.89
C GLU A 38 6.61 -10.92 13.92
N PRO A 39 5.40 -11.52 14.07
CA PRO A 39 5.24 -12.96 14.10
C PRO A 39 5.31 -13.64 12.72
N SER A 40 4.86 -12.96 11.66
CA SER A 40 4.73 -13.55 10.32
C SER A 40 6.09 -13.76 9.67
N GLU A 41 6.29 -14.95 9.11
CA GLU A 41 7.48 -15.26 8.30
C GLU A 41 7.39 -14.70 6.88
N LYS A 42 6.20 -14.22 6.48
CA LYS A 42 5.92 -13.67 5.15
C LYS A 42 5.47 -12.23 5.24
N HIS A 43 5.98 -11.42 4.33
CA HIS A 43 5.59 -10.03 4.13
C HIS A 43 4.93 -9.89 2.77
N TYR A 44 3.79 -9.20 2.74
CA TYR A 44 2.95 -9.08 1.54
C TYR A 44 2.78 -7.63 1.07
N TYR A 45 2.96 -7.40 -0.23
CA TYR A 45 2.47 -6.22 -0.94
C TYR A 45 0.98 -6.40 -1.29
N GLN A 46 0.13 -6.21 -0.27
CA GLN A 46 -1.32 -6.45 -0.33
C GLN A 46 -2.07 -5.67 -1.44
N PRO A 47 -1.67 -4.46 -1.88
CA PRO A 47 -2.34 -3.79 -3.01
C PRO A 47 -2.32 -4.59 -4.33
N LEU A 48 -1.46 -5.60 -4.44
CA LEU A 48 -1.44 -6.51 -5.59
C LEU A 48 -2.59 -7.52 -5.56
N TRP A 49 -3.15 -7.84 -4.40
CA TRP A 49 -4.20 -8.85 -4.22
C TRP A 49 -5.49 -8.54 -5.00
N THR A 50 -5.78 -7.27 -5.30
CA THR A 50 -6.84 -6.90 -6.25
C THR A 50 -6.63 -7.52 -7.63
N LEU A 51 -5.38 -7.54 -8.14
CA LEU A 51 -5.05 -8.12 -9.44
C LEU A 51 -4.90 -9.64 -9.36
N VAL A 52 -4.50 -10.17 -8.21
CA VAL A 52 -4.45 -11.62 -7.97
C VAL A 52 -5.85 -12.22 -8.01
N GLY A 53 -6.81 -11.64 -7.27
CA GLY A 53 -8.21 -12.10 -7.28
C GLY A 53 -8.90 -11.94 -8.63
N ALA A 54 -8.33 -11.17 -9.55
CA ALA A 54 -8.78 -11.03 -10.93
C ALA A 54 -7.98 -11.87 -11.94
N GLY A 55 -7.04 -12.71 -11.48
CA GLY A 55 -6.23 -13.58 -12.35
C GLY A 55 -5.16 -12.87 -13.19
N ALA A 56 -4.85 -11.59 -12.89
CA ALA A 56 -3.84 -10.81 -13.63
C ALA A 56 -2.42 -10.88 -13.02
N LYS A 57 -2.30 -11.35 -11.78
CA LYS A 57 -1.05 -11.52 -11.03
C LYS A 57 -1.13 -12.78 -10.15
N SER A 58 0.00 -13.25 -9.64
CA SER A 58 0.05 -14.38 -8.69
C SER A 58 0.22 -13.92 -7.24
N VAL A 59 -0.24 -14.72 -6.27
CA VAL A 59 0.06 -14.49 -4.84
C VAL A 59 1.56 -14.41 -4.59
N SER A 60 2.34 -15.30 -5.21
CA SER A 60 3.80 -15.34 -5.05
C SER A 60 4.49 -14.02 -5.43
N SER A 61 3.99 -13.32 -6.46
CA SER A 61 4.53 -12.01 -6.86
C SER A 61 4.25 -10.89 -5.85
N SER A 62 3.34 -11.11 -4.90
CA SER A 62 3.04 -10.19 -3.80
C SER A 62 3.82 -10.51 -2.52
N GLU A 63 4.57 -11.60 -2.47
CA GLU A 63 5.17 -12.14 -1.25
C GLU A 63 6.70 -12.03 -1.28
N ARG A 64 7.29 -11.71 -0.12
CA ARG A 64 8.70 -11.96 0.20
C ARG A 64 8.78 -12.56 1.61
N SER A 65 9.87 -13.25 1.93
CA SER A 65 10.11 -13.65 3.33
C SER A 65 10.31 -12.39 4.18
N THR A 66 9.77 -12.36 5.40
CA THR A 66 9.97 -11.25 6.34
C THR A 66 11.47 -11.02 6.57
N SER A 67 12.26 -12.08 6.70
CA SER A 67 13.73 -11.97 6.82
C SER A 67 14.39 -11.18 5.69
N SER A 68 13.92 -11.33 4.45
CA SER A 68 14.51 -10.64 3.29
C SER A 68 14.18 -9.14 3.22
N VAL A 69 13.20 -8.68 3.99
CA VAL A 69 12.79 -7.27 4.01
C VAL A 69 13.10 -6.57 5.34
N ILE A 70 13.53 -7.31 6.35
CA ILE A 70 14.09 -6.70 7.57
C ILE A 70 15.36 -5.93 7.17
N PRO A 71 15.49 -4.63 7.53
CA PRO A 71 16.68 -3.88 7.19
C PRO A 71 17.92 -4.53 7.79
N SER A 72 18.99 -4.71 6.99
CA SER A 72 20.20 -5.40 7.44
C SER A 72 20.73 -4.85 8.77
N GLY A 73 21.04 -5.74 9.70
CA GLY A 73 21.52 -5.43 11.06
C GLY A 73 20.42 -5.09 12.09
N VAL A 74 19.17 -4.87 11.67
CA VAL A 74 18.04 -4.65 12.59
C VAL A 74 17.60 -5.99 13.18
N LYS A 75 17.32 -6.03 14.49
CA LYS A 75 16.86 -7.26 15.14
C LYS A 75 15.41 -7.56 14.77
N TRP A 76 15.17 -8.73 14.18
CA TRP A 76 13.82 -9.30 14.08
C TRP A 76 13.50 -10.18 15.30
N ILE A 77 12.45 -9.80 16.02
CA ILE A 77 11.89 -10.54 17.15
C ILE A 77 10.63 -11.25 16.66
N ARG A 78 10.76 -12.57 16.41
CA ARG A 78 9.68 -13.44 15.92
C ARG A 78 8.71 -13.78 17.04
N SER A 79 7.83 -12.85 17.36
CA SER A 79 6.87 -12.95 18.46
C SER A 79 5.68 -12.05 18.20
N ARG A 80 4.58 -12.31 18.89
CA ARG A 80 3.41 -11.41 18.90
C ARG A 80 3.53 -10.51 20.13
N VAL A 81 3.15 -9.24 20.00
CA VAL A 81 2.94 -8.40 21.19
C VAL A 81 1.63 -8.83 21.84
N GLN A 82 1.66 -9.05 23.15
CA GLN A 82 0.50 -9.36 23.97
C GLN A 82 0.03 -8.17 24.80
N GLU A 83 0.93 -7.28 25.19
CA GLU A 83 0.62 -6.14 26.06
C GLU A 83 1.57 -4.96 25.80
N PHE A 84 1.03 -3.74 25.92
CA PHE A 84 1.79 -2.50 25.95
C PHE A 84 1.72 -1.91 27.35
N ASN A 85 2.88 -1.56 27.92
CA ASN A 85 2.97 -0.83 29.18
C ASN A 85 3.75 0.49 28.97
N PRO A 86 3.09 1.51 28.41
CA PRO A 86 3.75 2.76 28.07
C PRO A 86 4.17 3.59 29.29
N ASP A 87 3.54 3.40 30.46
CA ASP A 87 3.96 4.04 31.71
C ASP A 87 5.34 3.55 32.17
N LYS A 88 5.71 2.30 31.81
CA LYS A 88 7.02 1.70 32.09
C LYS A 88 7.94 1.63 30.86
N ASN A 89 7.52 2.20 29.73
CA ASN A 89 8.22 2.13 28.45
C ASN A 89 8.61 0.70 28.02
N CYS A 90 7.70 -0.26 28.17
CA CYS A 90 7.95 -1.64 27.75
C CYS A 90 6.76 -2.30 27.05
N VAL A 91 7.03 -3.39 26.35
CA VAL A 91 6.03 -4.26 25.75
C VAL A 91 6.29 -5.70 26.19
N ARG A 92 5.22 -6.48 26.34
CA ARG A 92 5.32 -7.91 26.64
C ARG A 92 4.94 -8.73 25.42
N THR A 93 5.76 -9.72 25.10
CA THR A 93 5.52 -10.63 23.97
C THR A 93 4.75 -11.89 24.40
N ASP A 94 4.29 -12.65 23.42
CA ASP A 94 3.64 -13.94 23.62
C ASP A 94 4.52 -15.05 24.20
N LYS A 95 5.82 -14.81 24.26
CA LYS A 95 6.80 -15.68 24.91
C LYS A 95 7.11 -15.26 26.34
N GLY A 96 6.38 -14.28 26.88
CA GLY A 96 6.60 -13.74 28.22
C GLY A 96 7.77 -12.76 28.33
N THR A 97 8.57 -12.57 27.26
CA THR A 97 9.67 -11.61 27.24
C THR A 97 9.14 -10.18 27.31
N GLU A 98 9.68 -9.40 28.24
CA GLU A 98 9.46 -7.96 28.35
C GLU A 98 10.58 -7.22 27.62
N ILE A 99 10.24 -6.24 26.79
CA ILE A 99 11.20 -5.48 25.98
C ILE A 99 10.97 -4.00 26.23
N SER A 100 11.98 -3.33 26.78
CA SER A 100 11.93 -1.90 27.05
C SER A 100 12.40 -1.07 25.85
N TYR A 101 11.98 0.19 25.80
CA TYR A 101 12.31 1.11 24.70
C TYR A 101 12.59 2.54 25.17
N GLU A 102 13.42 3.28 24.42
CA GLU A 102 13.42 4.75 24.52
C GLU A 102 12.26 5.33 23.71
N TYR A 103 12.07 4.86 22.47
CA TYR A 103 10.99 5.27 21.56
C TYR A 103 10.25 4.06 20.98
N LEU A 104 8.93 4.12 20.93
CA LEU A 104 8.06 3.06 20.39
C LEU A 104 7.37 3.53 19.11
N ILE A 105 7.43 2.72 18.05
CA ILE A 105 6.66 2.93 16.82
C ILE A 105 5.67 1.77 16.66
N VAL A 106 4.38 2.07 16.73
CA VAL A 106 3.30 1.09 16.55
C VAL A 106 2.83 1.09 15.09
N ALA A 107 2.96 -0.05 14.43
CA ALA A 107 2.63 -0.25 13.01
C ALA A 107 1.90 -1.58 12.77
N LEU A 108 0.95 -1.92 13.65
CA LEU A 108 0.27 -3.21 13.71
C LEU A 108 -0.75 -3.46 12.58
N GLY A 109 -1.00 -2.48 11.71
CA GLY A 109 -2.03 -2.56 10.69
C GLY A 109 -3.44 -2.63 11.28
N LEU A 110 -4.33 -3.41 10.67
CA LEU A 110 -5.68 -3.65 11.17
C LEU A 110 -5.98 -5.15 11.22
N GLN A 111 -7.07 -5.50 11.91
CA GLN A 111 -7.55 -6.86 12.03
C GLN A 111 -8.75 -7.10 11.10
N LEU A 112 -8.77 -8.27 10.47
CA LEU A 112 -9.88 -8.74 9.64
C LEU A 112 -10.80 -9.58 10.51
N HIS A 113 -12.09 -9.26 10.52
CA HIS A 113 -13.10 -9.91 11.35
C HIS A 113 -14.10 -10.67 10.47
N TYR A 114 -13.66 -11.74 9.82
CA TYR A 114 -14.56 -12.59 9.01
C TYR A 114 -15.62 -13.27 9.88
N GLU A 115 -15.27 -13.63 11.11
CA GLU A 115 -16.13 -14.26 12.11
C GLU A 115 -17.34 -13.41 12.52
N LYS A 116 -17.34 -12.11 12.21
CA LYS A 116 -18.50 -11.23 12.41
C LYS A 116 -19.60 -11.44 11.38
N ILE A 117 -19.31 -12.13 10.28
CA ILE A 117 -20.30 -12.55 9.30
C ILE A 117 -20.61 -14.01 9.60
N LYS A 118 -21.86 -14.30 10.00
CA LYS A 118 -22.28 -15.67 10.29
C LYS A 118 -22.03 -16.56 9.07
N GLY A 119 -21.39 -17.72 9.29
CA GLY A 119 -21.00 -18.64 8.23
C GLY A 119 -19.61 -18.41 7.64
N LEU A 120 -18.87 -17.39 8.10
CA LEU A 120 -17.45 -17.20 7.78
C LEU A 120 -16.59 -17.28 9.04
N PRO A 121 -15.34 -17.77 8.95
CA PRO A 121 -14.60 -18.11 7.73
C PRO A 121 -14.89 -19.51 7.16
N GLU A 122 -15.72 -20.34 7.81
CA GLU A 122 -15.97 -21.74 7.43
C GLU A 122 -16.51 -21.86 5.99
N GLY A 123 -17.32 -20.90 5.56
CA GLY A 123 -17.91 -20.86 4.24
C GLY A 123 -16.90 -20.73 3.10
N PHE A 124 -15.68 -20.26 3.35
CA PHE A 124 -14.64 -20.24 2.33
C PHE A 124 -14.19 -21.65 1.89
N LYS A 125 -14.59 -22.72 2.57
CA LYS A 125 -14.37 -24.11 2.11
C LYS A 125 -15.19 -24.45 0.86
N TYR A 126 -16.31 -23.75 0.64
CA TYR A 126 -17.20 -23.95 -0.50
C TYR A 126 -16.69 -23.20 -1.75
N PRO A 127 -17.12 -23.61 -2.97
CA PRO A 127 -16.81 -22.88 -4.19
C PRO A 127 -17.58 -21.55 -4.27
N LYS A 128 -17.35 -20.78 -5.34
CA LYS A 128 -18.09 -19.54 -5.68
C LYS A 128 -17.92 -18.35 -4.72
N ILE A 129 -17.20 -18.51 -3.61
CA ILE A 129 -16.93 -17.44 -2.64
C ILE A 129 -15.42 -17.16 -2.51
N GLY A 130 -15.06 -15.88 -2.39
CA GLY A 130 -13.68 -15.44 -2.18
C GLY A 130 -13.59 -14.10 -1.46
N SER A 131 -12.36 -13.70 -1.13
CA SER A 131 -12.04 -12.38 -0.58
C SER A 131 -10.61 -12.01 -0.93
N ASN A 132 -10.42 -10.81 -1.47
CA ASN A 132 -9.09 -10.29 -1.80
C ASN A 132 -8.33 -9.72 -0.58
N TYR A 133 -8.89 -9.82 0.63
CA TYR A 133 -8.32 -9.23 1.83
C TYR A 133 -7.49 -10.21 2.67
N SER A 134 -7.51 -11.50 2.35
CA SER A 134 -6.69 -12.53 2.99
C SER A 134 -5.95 -13.36 1.95
N VAL A 135 -4.69 -13.70 2.25
CA VAL A 135 -3.87 -14.60 1.43
C VAL A 135 -4.53 -15.98 1.28
N GLN A 136 -5.31 -16.43 2.26
CA GLN A 136 -5.99 -17.73 2.24
C GLN A 136 -7.20 -17.76 1.29
N THR A 137 -7.71 -16.59 0.88
CA THR A 137 -8.98 -16.47 0.15
C THR A 137 -8.86 -15.75 -1.18
N VAL A 138 -7.75 -15.06 -1.45
CA VAL A 138 -7.59 -14.25 -2.67
C VAL A 138 -7.64 -15.10 -3.95
N ASP A 139 -7.02 -16.28 -3.95
CA ASP A 139 -7.10 -17.21 -5.09
C ASP A 139 -8.51 -17.81 -5.25
N LYS A 140 -9.29 -17.89 -4.16
CA LYS A 140 -10.69 -18.34 -4.23
C LYS A 140 -11.55 -17.33 -4.98
N THR A 141 -11.26 -16.03 -4.88
CA THR A 141 -11.93 -15.00 -5.69
C THR A 141 -11.71 -15.26 -7.18
N TRP A 142 -10.47 -15.54 -7.58
CA TRP A 142 -10.16 -15.84 -8.98
C TRP A 142 -10.83 -17.12 -9.44
N ASN A 143 -10.79 -18.18 -8.63
CA ASN A 143 -11.46 -19.44 -8.95
C ASN A 143 -12.98 -19.28 -9.09
N ALA A 144 -13.62 -18.47 -8.24
CA ALA A 144 -15.04 -18.15 -8.36
C ALA A 144 -15.34 -17.39 -9.67
N LEU A 145 -14.53 -16.37 -10.00
CA LEU A 145 -14.69 -15.58 -11.22
C LEU A 145 -14.48 -16.42 -12.50
N LYS A 146 -13.43 -17.25 -12.53
CA LYS A 146 -13.11 -18.12 -13.67
C LYS A 146 -14.23 -19.13 -13.93
N ASN A 147 -14.77 -19.71 -12.85
CA ASN A 147 -15.79 -20.77 -12.93
C ASN A 147 -17.23 -20.25 -12.99
N PHE A 148 -17.45 -18.94 -12.91
CA PHE A 148 -18.76 -18.31 -13.06
C PHE A 148 -19.46 -18.77 -14.34
N LYS A 149 -20.72 -19.21 -14.22
CA LYS A 149 -21.56 -19.63 -15.35
C LYS A 149 -22.63 -18.60 -15.67
N GLU A 150 -23.57 -18.41 -14.76
CA GLU A 150 -24.72 -17.51 -14.90
C GLU A 150 -25.32 -17.19 -13.52
N GLY A 151 -25.94 -16.01 -13.37
CA GLY A 151 -26.58 -15.58 -12.13
C GLY A 151 -25.95 -14.33 -11.53
N ASN A 152 -25.96 -14.20 -10.21
CA ASN A 152 -25.50 -13.00 -9.51
C ASN A 152 -24.01 -13.07 -9.18
N ALA A 153 -23.26 -12.03 -9.54
CA ALA A 153 -21.91 -11.77 -9.04
C ALA A 153 -21.97 -10.62 -8.02
N ILE A 154 -21.87 -10.97 -6.74
CA ILE A 154 -22.10 -10.06 -5.61
C ILE A 154 -20.78 -9.63 -4.98
N PHE A 155 -20.64 -8.33 -4.77
CA PHE A 155 -19.48 -7.69 -4.15
C PHE A 155 -19.95 -6.89 -2.94
N THR A 156 -19.20 -6.91 -1.85
CA THR A 156 -19.67 -6.36 -0.56
C THR A 156 -18.73 -5.32 0.02
N PHE A 157 -19.29 -4.39 0.79
CA PHE A 157 -18.55 -3.43 1.63
C PHE A 157 -19.18 -3.39 3.04
N PRO A 158 -18.39 -3.64 4.11
CA PRO A 158 -18.90 -3.80 5.48
C PRO A 158 -19.20 -2.46 6.16
N ASN A 159 -19.98 -2.51 7.25
CA ASN A 159 -20.27 -1.33 8.07
C ASN A 159 -19.17 -1.04 9.11
N THR A 160 -17.91 -0.99 8.67
CA THR A 160 -16.74 -0.67 9.51
C THR A 160 -15.71 0.14 8.72
N PRO A 161 -14.73 0.79 9.37
CA PRO A 161 -13.52 1.24 8.68
C PRO A 161 -12.85 0.09 7.94
N VAL A 162 -12.23 0.36 6.79
CA VAL A 162 -11.54 -0.64 5.96
C VAL A 162 -10.21 -0.11 5.45
N LYS A 163 -9.24 -1.01 5.21
CA LYS A 163 -8.06 -0.68 4.41
C LYS A 163 -8.44 -0.66 2.93
N CYS A 164 -7.95 0.34 2.21
CA CYS A 164 -8.22 0.55 0.79
C CYS A 164 -9.72 0.46 0.44
N ALA A 165 -10.51 1.47 0.83
CA ALA A 165 -11.97 1.50 0.61
C ALA A 165 -12.40 1.35 -0.87
N GLY A 166 -11.52 1.60 -1.84
CA GLY A 166 -11.80 1.35 -3.25
C GLY A 166 -11.67 -0.12 -3.66
N ALA A 167 -10.93 -0.96 -2.94
CA ALA A 167 -10.65 -2.34 -3.37
C ALA A 167 -11.90 -3.25 -3.56
N PRO A 168 -13.00 -3.12 -2.79
CA PRO A 168 -14.21 -3.92 -2.97
C PRO A 168 -14.87 -3.70 -4.33
N GLN A 169 -14.91 -2.46 -4.81
CA GLN A 169 -15.43 -2.13 -6.14
C GLN A 169 -14.41 -2.36 -7.27
N LYS A 170 -13.09 -2.30 -6.99
CA LYS A 170 -12.07 -2.63 -8.01
C LYS A 170 -12.24 -4.04 -8.56
N ILE A 171 -12.47 -5.02 -7.68
CA ILE A 171 -12.68 -6.40 -8.11
C ILE A 171 -14.01 -6.57 -8.85
N MET A 172 -15.06 -5.81 -8.48
CA MET A 172 -16.30 -5.76 -9.27
C MET A 172 -16.04 -5.31 -10.71
N TYR A 173 -15.33 -4.19 -10.91
CA TYR A 173 -15.02 -3.70 -12.26
C TYR A 173 -14.16 -4.67 -13.07
N LEU A 174 -13.23 -5.37 -12.41
CA LEU A 174 -12.40 -6.40 -13.04
C LEU A 174 -13.21 -7.65 -13.40
N SER A 175 -14.12 -8.10 -12.53
CA SER A 175 -15.02 -9.22 -12.80
C SER A 175 -15.92 -8.92 -14.00
N ASP A 176 -16.50 -7.72 -14.03
CA ASP A 176 -17.29 -7.22 -15.16
C ASP A 176 -16.50 -7.20 -16.48
N ALA A 177 -15.26 -6.68 -16.46
CA ALA A 177 -14.36 -6.70 -17.61
C ALA A 177 -14.00 -8.12 -18.06
N TYR A 178 -13.77 -9.05 -17.12
CA TYR A 178 -13.48 -10.45 -17.41
C TYR A 178 -14.66 -11.18 -18.06
N LEU A 179 -15.87 -10.96 -17.53
CA LEU A 179 -17.08 -11.57 -18.04
C LEU A 179 -17.44 -11.06 -19.44
N ARG A 180 -17.14 -9.79 -19.76
CA ARG A 180 -17.21 -9.31 -21.15
C ARG A 180 -16.18 -9.99 -22.04
N LYS A 181 -14.93 -10.05 -21.61
CA LYS A 181 -13.83 -10.69 -22.36
C LYS A 181 -14.12 -12.18 -22.67
N THR A 182 -14.82 -12.86 -21.78
CA THR A 182 -15.15 -14.30 -21.90
C THR A 182 -16.54 -14.58 -22.46
N GLY A 183 -17.28 -13.56 -22.91
CA GLY A 183 -18.61 -13.72 -23.50
C GLY A 183 -19.73 -14.11 -22.51
N LYS A 184 -19.48 -13.99 -21.19
CA LYS A 184 -20.42 -14.38 -20.12
C LYS A 184 -21.21 -13.21 -19.52
N ARG A 185 -20.90 -11.95 -19.87
CA ARG A 185 -21.52 -10.77 -19.26
C ARG A 185 -23.05 -10.74 -19.40
N ALA A 186 -23.60 -11.22 -20.51
CA ALA A 186 -25.06 -11.27 -20.72
C ALA A 186 -25.77 -12.22 -19.74
N LYS A 187 -25.04 -13.17 -19.15
CA LYS A 187 -25.54 -14.13 -18.15
C LYS A 187 -25.29 -13.68 -16.70
N ALA A 188 -24.67 -12.52 -16.52
CA ALA A 188 -24.22 -12.05 -15.22
C ALA A 188 -25.01 -10.81 -14.78
N ASN A 189 -25.61 -10.90 -13.61
CA ASN A 189 -26.13 -9.76 -12.87
C ASN A 189 -25.08 -9.34 -11.83
N ILE A 190 -24.47 -8.17 -12.03
CA ILE A 190 -23.36 -7.71 -11.18
C ILE A 190 -23.91 -6.74 -10.15
N ILE A 191 -23.77 -7.09 -8.86
CA ILE A 191 -24.35 -6.36 -7.73
C ILE A 191 -23.25 -5.96 -6.75
N TYR A 192 -23.23 -4.68 -6.37
CA TYR A 192 -22.41 -4.17 -5.28
C TYR A 192 -23.29 -3.70 -4.13
N ASN A 193 -23.33 -4.49 -3.06
CA ASN A 193 -24.04 -4.18 -1.83
C ASN A 193 -23.05 -3.52 -0.86
N THR A 194 -23.22 -2.23 -0.63
CA THR A 194 -22.31 -1.45 0.21
C THR A 194 -23.03 -0.86 1.42
N SER A 195 -22.40 -0.90 2.59
CA SER A 195 -22.92 -0.27 3.81
C SER A 195 -22.90 1.27 3.74
N LEU A 196 -22.09 1.83 2.85
CA LEU A 196 -21.96 3.29 2.69
C LEU A 196 -23.18 3.89 1.98
N PRO A 197 -23.49 5.18 2.23
CA PRO A 197 -24.48 5.94 1.45
C PRO A 197 -23.95 6.45 0.11
N VAL A 198 -22.66 6.27 -0.17
CA VAL A 198 -21.98 6.80 -1.37
C VAL A 198 -21.07 5.75 -2.00
N LEU A 199 -20.84 5.89 -3.32
CA LEU A 199 -19.94 5.00 -4.08
C LEU A 199 -18.47 5.26 -3.76
N PHE A 200 -18.10 6.53 -3.55
CA PHE A 200 -16.76 6.96 -3.17
C PHE A 200 -16.83 8.30 -2.43
N GLY A 201 -15.94 8.53 -1.46
CA GLY A 201 -16.02 9.69 -0.56
C GLY A 201 -15.64 11.03 -1.20
N ILE A 202 -15.01 11.03 -2.38
CA ILE A 202 -14.52 12.23 -3.05
C ILE A 202 -15.29 12.44 -4.34
N LYS A 203 -16.05 13.54 -4.43
CA LYS A 203 -17.02 13.79 -5.50
C LYS A 203 -16.43 13.66 -6.91
N LYS A 204 -15.25 14.26 -7.16
CA LYS A 204 -14.57 14.20 -8.48
C LYS A 204 -14.44 12.77 -8.99
N TYR A 205 -14.01 11.85 -8.12
CA TYR A 205 -13.81 10.45 -8.47
C TYR A 205 -15.11 9.65 -8.43
N ALA A 206 -16.02 9.97 -7.51
CA ALA A 206 -17.35 9.36 -7.43
C ALA A 206 -18.15 9.60 -8.73
N ASP A 207 -18.13 10.82 -9.28
CA ASP A 207 -18.79 11.18 -10.53
C ASP A 207 -18.26 10.36 -11.71
N SER A 208 -16.94 10.14 -11.78
CA SER A 208 -16.33 9.28 -12.80
C SER A 208 -16.69 7.81 -12.62
N LEU A 209 -16.69 7.30 -11.39
CA LEU A 209 -17.09 5.92 -11.09
C LEU A 209 -18.56 5.67 -11.43
N TRP A 210 -19.45 6.64 -11.20
CA TRP A 210 -20.85 6.54 -11.63
C TRP A 210 -21.02 6.43 -13.14
N LYS A 211 -20.18 7.10 -13.94
CA LYS A 211 -20.16 6.91 -15.41
C LYS A 211 -19.77 5.48 -15.77
N VAL A 212 -18.79 4.90 -15.07
CA VAL A 212 -18.40 3.49 -15.23
C VAL A 212 -19.56 2.56 -14.86
N VAL A 213 -20.18 2.75 -13.70
CA VAL A 213 -21.31 1.95 -13.22
C VAL A 213 -22.47 1.97 -14.22
N LYS A 214 -22.89 3.15 -14.69
CA LYS A 214 -24.00 3.30 -15.65
C LYS A 214 -23.68 2.71 -17.02
N SER A 215 -22.51 3.02 -17.57
CA SER A 215 -22.12 2.51 -18.91
C SER A 215 -21.96 0.99 -18.96
N ARG A 216 -21.76 0.34 -17.80
CA ARG A 216 -21.50 -1.08 -17.67
C ARG A 216 -22.66 -1.86 -17.06
N ASP A 217 -23.79 -1.20 -16.83
CA ASP A 217 -25.02 -1.79 -16.30
C ASP A 217 -24.74 -2.56 -14.99
N LEU A 218 -24.10 -1.87 -14.03
CA LEU A 218 -23.75 -2.43 -12.72
C LEU A 218 -24.77 -1.97 -11.68
N ASN A 219 -25.25 -2.90 -10.86
CA ASN A 219 -26.21 -2.59 -9.81
C ASN A 219 -25.47 -2.24 -8.52
N VAL A 220 -25.82 -1.10 -7.90
CA VAL A 220 -25.24 -0.66 -6.64
C VAL A 220 -26.37 -0.42 -5.64
N ASN A 221 -26.40 -1.22 -4.58
CA ASN A 221 -27.33 -1.05 -3.48
C ASN A 221 -26.58 -0.41 -2.31
N PHE A 222 -26.90 0.85 -2.03
CA PHE A 222 -26.39 1.52 -0.84
C PHE A 222 -27.08 1.01 0.41
N ARG A 223 -26.42 1.21 1.55
CA ARG A 223 -26.98 0.90 2.87
C ARG A 223 -27.38 -0.58 3.03
N HIS A 224 -26.66 -1.47 2.37
CA HIS A 224 -26.79 -2.93 2.50
C HIS A 224 -25.50 -3.50 3.10
N ASN A 225 -25.58 -4.10 4.29
CA ASN A 225 -24.44 -4.72 4.96
C ASN A 225 -24.59 -6.24 5.00
N LEU A 226 -23.53 -6.98 4.65
CA LEU A 226 -23.52 -8.44 4.69
C LEU A 226 -23.42 -8.92 6.15
N ILE A 227 -24.35 -9.76 6.60
CA ILE A 227 -24.40 -10.27 7.98
C ILE A 227 -24.29 -11.80 8.07
N GLU A 228 -24.72 -12.53 7.03
CA GLU A 228 -24.67 -14.00 7.00
C GLU A 228 -24.37 -14.49 5.58
N VAL A 229 -23.60 -15.57 5.49
CA VAL A 229 -23.38 -16.36 4.26
C VAL A 229 -23.82 -17.79 4.54
N ARG A 230 -24.66 -18.34 3.66
CA ARG A 230 -25.11 -19.73 3.67
C ARG A 230 -24.51 -20.42 2.44
N PRO A 231 -23.27 -20.91 2.55
CA PRO A 231 -22.46 -21.31 1.39
C PRO A 231 -22.93 -22.61 0.74
N ASP A 232 -23.62 -23.47 1.50
CA ASP A 232 -24.30 -24.68 1.05
C ASP A 232 -25.46 -24.37 0.09
N LYS A 233 -26.22 -23.31 0.37
CA LYS A 233 -27.33 -22.81 -0.46
C LYS A 233 -26.91 -21.75 -1.47
N GLN A 234 -25.67 -21.27 -1.39
CA GLN A 234 -25.16 -20.14 -2.18
C GLN A 234 -26.01 -18.87 -1.98
N GLU A 235 -26.41 -18.60 -0.72
CA GLU A 235 -27.17 -17.41 -0.34
C GLU A 235 -26.31 -16.46 0.51
N ALA A 236 -26.49 -15.16 0.30
CA ALA A 236 -25.91 -14.09 1.10
C ALA A 236 -27.04 -13.22 1.68
N VAL A 237 -27.03 -13.01 2.99
CA VAL A 237 -28.05 -12.25 3.71
C VAL A 237 -27.50 -10.89 4.09
N PHE A 238 -28.23 -9.84 3.70
CA PHE A 238 -27.89 -8.46 3.98
C PHE A 238 -28.93 -7.82 4.88
N GLU A 239 -28.49 -7.03 5.85
CA GLU A 239 -29.36 -6.08 6.56
C GLU A 239 -29.46 -4.78 5.78
N LYS A 240 -30.64 -4.15 5.82
CA LYS A 240 -30.85 -2.80 5.31
C LYS A 240 -30.59 -1.80 6.43
N LEU A 241 -29.52 -1.02 6.32
CA LEU A 241 -29.11 -0.08 7.37
C LEU A 241 -30.04 1.13 7.53
N ASP A 242 -30.88 1.41 6.52
CA ASP A 242 -31.90 2.46 6.60
C ASP A 242 -33.23 1.94 7.18
N ASN A 243 -33.43 0.62 7.18
CA ASN A 243 -34.63 -0.05 7.71
C ASN A 243 -34.20 -1.13 8.73
N PRO A 244 -33.83 -0.77 9.97
CA PRO A 244 -33.33 -1.72 10.96
C PRO A 244 -34.30 -2.89 11.20
N GLY A 245 -33.77 -4.12 11.17
CA GLY A 245 -34.54 -5.36 11.30
C GLY A 245 -35.00 -5.95 9.96
N GLU A 246 -34.96 -5.20 8.86
CA GLU A 246 -35.23 -5.72 7.53
C GLU A 246 -33.98 -6.39 6.94
N THR A 247 -34.15 -7.62 6.44
CA THR A 247 -33.08 -8.36 5.74
C THR A 247 -33.52 -8.75 4.35
N VAL A 248 -32.55 -8.89 3.45
CA VAL A 248 -32.75 -9.36 2.08
C VAL A 248 -31.75 -10.47 1.79
N VAL A 249 -32.22 -11.52 1.13
CA VAL A 249 -31.40 -12.66 0.73
C VAL A 249 -31.13 -12.57 -0.77
N PHE A 250 -29.88 -12.72 -1.17
CA PHE A 250 -29.48 -12.87 -2.56
C PHE A 250 -28.82 -14.22 -2.77
N GLU A 251 -29.31 -14.99 -3.75
CA GLU A 251 -28.55 -16.12 -4.30
C GLU A 251 -27.34 -15.60 -5.08
N TYR A 252 -26.21 -16.32 -5.06
CA TYR A 252 -25.00 -15.92 -5.77
C TYR A 252 -24.37 -17.05 -6.59
N GLU A 253 -23.91 -16.71 -7.78
CA GLU A 253 -23.00 -17.54 -8.57
C GLU A 253 -21.53 -17.18 -8.27
N MET A 254 -21.28 -15.95 -7.82
CA MET A 254 -20.01 -15.49 -7.27
C MET A 254 -20.25 -14.52 -6.11
N LEU A 255 -19.55 -14.70 -5.00
CA LEU A 255 -19.55 -13.77 -3.86
C LEU A 255 -18.12 -13.34 -3.51
N HIS A 256 -17.85 -12.04 -3.59
CA HIS A 256 -16.65 -11.43 -3.03
C HIS A 256 -16.97 -10.72 -1.71
N VAL A 257 -16.40 -11.22 -0.63
CA VAL A 257 -16.60 -10.69 0.71
C VAL A 257 -15.49 -9.70 1.06
N THR A 258 -15.87 -8.48 1.42
CA THR A 258 -14.99 -7.58 2.16
C THR A 258 -15.31 -7.74 3.65
N PRO A 259 -14.39 -8.27 4.47
CA PRO A 259 -14.69 -8.51 5.87
C PRO A 259 -14.85 -7.20 6.63
N PRO A 260 -15.68 -7.16 7.68
CA PRO A 260 -15.55 -6.16 8.73
C PRO A 260 -14.10 -6.10 9.22
N MET A 261 -13.62 -4.89 9.52
CA MET A 261 -12.26 -4.68 10.00
C MET A 261 -12.28 -3.78 11.23
N GLY A 262 -11.20 -3.83 12.01
CA GLY A 262 -11.08 -3.00 13.20
C GLY A 262 -9.65 -2.92 13.70
N PRO A 263 -9.44 -2.19 14.80
CA PRO A 263 -8.14 -2.13 15.44
C PRO A 263 -7.69 -3.53 15.90
N PRO A 264 -6.38 -3.82 15.89
CA PRO A 264 -5.83 -5.03 16.49
C PRO A 264 -6.25 -5.18 17.96
N ASP A 265 -6.61 -6.39 18.38
CA ASP A 265 -7.16 -6.62 19.73
C ASP A 265 -6.20 -6.26 20.86
N VAL A 266 -4.89 -6.38 20.62
CA VAL A 266 -3.85 -5.94 21.58
C VAL A 266 -3.86 -4.43 21.80
N LEU A 267 -4.22 -3.63 20.78
CA LEU A 267 -4.34 -2.18 20.92
C LEU A 267 -5.62 -1.79 21.65
N LYS A 268 -6.76 -2.43 21.31
CA LYS A 268 -8.05 -2.16 21.97
C LYS A 268 -7.99 -2.29 23.50
N ARG A 269 -7.14 -3.18 24.00
CA ARG A 269 -6.95 -3.43 25.44
C ARG A 269 -5.82 -2.61 26.07
N SER A 270 -5.18 -1.72 25.31
CA SER A 270 -4.02 -0.94 25.76
C SER A 270 -4.42 0.48 26.12
N SER A 271 -3.64 1.11 27.00
CA SER A 271 -3.78 2.55 27.29
C SER A 271 -3.29 3.46 26.16
N LEU A 272 -2.84 2.89 25.03
CA LEU A 272 -2.44 3.62 23.83
C LEU A 272 -3.61 3.87 22.86
N ALA A 273 -4.78 3.28 23.13
CA ALA A 273 -5.92 3.37 22.24
C ALA A 273 -6.84 4.54 22.59
N ASP A 274 -7.50 5.10 21.57
CA ASP A 274 -8.66 5.96 21.71
C ASP A 274 -9.92 5.14 22.06
N GLU A 275 -11.05 5.83 22.22
CA GLU A 275 -12.34 5.22 22.57
C GLU A 275 -12.82 4.17 21.57
N ALA A 276 -12.42 4.28 20.30
CA ALA A 276 -12.76 3.33 19.25
C ALA A 276 -11.74 2.17 19.13
N GLY A 277 -10.68 2.19 19.96
CA GLY A 277 -9.65 1.16 20.02
C GLY A 277 -8.46 1.37 19.08
N TRP A 278 -8.43 2.47 18.32
CA TRP A 278 -7.31 2.81 17.41
C TRP A 278 -6.20 3.51 18.19
N LEU A 279 -4.96 3.42 17.72
CA LEU A 279 -3.86 4.13 18.36
C LEU A 279 -4.08 5.65 18.33
N ASP A 280 -4.05 6.30 19.50
CA ASP A 280 -4.38 7.71 19.65
C ASP A 280 -3.20 8.64 19.38
N VAL A 281 -3.10 9.12 18.14
CA VAL A 281 -2.00 9.96 17.67
C VAL A 281 -2.47 11.35 17.26
N ASP A 282 -1.56 12.31 17.37
CA ASP A 282 -1.71 13.61 16.74
C ASP A 282 -1.79 13.46 15.21
N LYS A 283 -2.80 14.10 14.62
CA LYS A 283 -3.11 13.96 13.19
C LYS A 283 -2.05 14.55 12.26
N ASP A 284 -1.28 15.53 12.74
CA ASP A 284 -0.27 16.25 11.98
C ASP A 284 1.11 15.59 12.17
N MET A 285 1.44 15.15 13.38
CA MET A 285 2.81 14.75 13.75
C MET A 285 3.00 13.24 13.92
N LEU A 286 1.90 12.47 14.07
CA LEU A 286 1.90 11.02 14.31
C LEU A 286 2.53 10.58 15.65
N GLN A 287 2.75 11.54 16.55
CA GLN A 287 3.13 11.31 17.94
C GLN A 287 1.89 10.99 18.76
N HIS A 288 1.99 10.05 19.70
CA HIS A 288 0.90 9.70 20.59
C HIS A 288 0.52 10.90 21.48
N LYS A 289 -0.78 11.15 21.69
CA LYS A 289 -1.24 12.35 22.41
C LYS A 289 -0.85 12.36 23.89
N LYS A 290 -0.93 11.19 24.55
CA LYS A 290 -0.54 11.01 25.96
C LYS A 290 0.95 10.72 26.20
N TYR A 291 1.57 9.83 25.42
CA TYR A 291 2.93 9.35 25.66
C TYR A 291 3.92 9.94 24.64
N PRO A 292 4.78 10.89 25.02
CA PRO A 292 5.57 11.67 24.07
C PRO A 292 6.64 10.86 23.33
N ASN A 293 7.01 9.68 23.82
CA ASN A 293 7.97 8.79 23.19
C ASN A 293 7.31 7.64 22.39
N VAL A 294 5.98 7.66 22.25
CA VAL A 294 5.23 6.69 21.44
C VAL A 294 4.73 7.36 20.16
N PHE A 295 4.80 6.62 19.05
CA PHE A 295 4.36 7.06 17.74
C PHE A 295 3.59 5.95 17.04
N GLY A 296 2.84 6.29 16.00
CA GLY A 296 2.23 5.27 15.15
C GLY A 296 2.08 5.65 13.70
N ILE A 297 1.85 4.63 12.89
CA ILE A 297 1.77 4.76 11.43
C ILE A 297 0.82 3.72 10.83
N GLY A 298 0.15 4.10 9.75
CA GLY A 298 -0.70 3.22 8.95
C GLY A 298 -2.02 2.85 9.62
N ASP A 299 -2.55 1.69 9.24
CA ASP A 299 -3.94 1.32 9.50
C ASP A 299 -4.31 1.23 10.99
N CYS A 300 -3.35 1.06 11.90
CA CYS A 300 -3.61 0.94 13.33
C CYS A 300 -3.94 2.28 14.03
N THR A 301 -3.70 3.41 13.35
CA THR A 301 -3.88 4.76 13.90
C THR A 301 -5.30 5.29 13.75
N ASN A 302 -5.64 6.32 14.52
CA ASN A 302 -6.88 7.09 14.36
C ASN A 302 -6.77 8.26 13.38
N LEU A 303 -5.72 8.29 12.53
CA LEU A 303 -5.58 9.32 11.50
C LEU A 303 -6.83 9.35 10.60
N PRO A 304 -7.51 10.50 10.46
CA PRO A 304 -8.82 10.59 9.80
C PRO A 304 -8.69 10.67 8.27
N THR A 305 -7.96 9.73 7.66
CA THR A 305 -7.80 9.58 6.21
C THR A 305 -7.99 8.12 5.78
N ALA A 306 -8.03 7.87 4.48
CA ALA A 306 -8.13 6.50 3.98
C ALA A 306 -6.86 5.69 4.32
N LYS A 307 -7.06 4.54 4.96
CA LYS A 307 -6.02 3.58 5.36
C LYS A 307 -5.43 2.87 4.13
N THR A 308 -4.33 3.41 3.59
CA THR A 308 -3.66 2.91 2.37
C THR A 308 -2.14 2.87 2.51
N ALA A 309 -1.47 2.05 1.69
CA ALA A 309 -0.01 2.03 1.64
C ALA A 309 0.60 3.35 1.12
N ALA A 310 -0.15 4.12 0.31
CA ALA A 310 0.28 5.46 -0.11
C ALA A 310 0.25 6.44 1.06
N ALA A 311 -0.77 6.37 1.92
CA ALA A 311 -0.80 7.12 3.16
C ALA A 311 0.39 6.75 4.06
N VAL A 312 0.68 5.45 4.22
CA VAL A 312 1.88 4.99 4.94
C VAL A 312 3.17 5.60 4.37
N ALA A 313 3.31 5.70 3.05
CA ALA A 313 4.50 6.30 2.45
C ALA A 313 4.66 7.79 2.86
N ALA A 314 3.60 8.59 2.75
CA ALA A 314 3.61 10.00 3.15
C ALA A 314 3.81 10.18 4.67
N GLN A 315 3.08 9.40 5.48
CA GLN A 315 3.19 9.34 6.93
C GLN A 315 4.61 9.00 7.37
N SER A 316 5.27 8.04 6.70
CA SER A 316 6.64 7.64 7.04
C SER A 316 7.62 8.80 6.92
N ALA A 317 7.44 9.71 5.95
CA ALA A 317 8.32 10.85 5.75
C ALA A 317 8.10 11.95 6.81
N VAL A 318 6.86 12.14 7.26
CA VAL A 318 6.54 13.07 8.35
C VAL A 318 7.07 12.52 9.67
N LEU A 319 6.76 11.26 9.97
CA LEU A 319 7.15 10.61 11.22
C LEU A 319 8.68 10.51 11.36
N ASP A 320 9.41 10.30 10.24
CA ASP A 320 10.87 10.38 10.18
C ASP A 320 11.40 11.70 10.77
N ARG A 321 10.78 12.82 10.36
CA ARG A 321 11.16 14.18 10.77
C ARG A 321 10.70 14.48 12.20
N THR A 322 9.48 14.07 12.57
CA THR A 322 8.97 14.17 13.94
C THR A 322 9.92 13.53 14.94
N ILE A 323 10.25 12.24 14.75
CA ILE A 323 11.14 11.52 15.68
C ILE A 323 12.55 12.15 15.70
N SER A 324 13.06 12.59 14.54
CA SER A 324 14.36 13.25 14.46
C SER A 324 14.46 14.52 15.30
N ASN A 325 13.42 15.35 15.24
CA ASN A 325 13.41 16.61 15.98
C ASN A 325 13.25 16.35 17.46
N LEU A 326 12.34 15.45 17.85
CA LEU A 326 12.14 15.09 19.26
C LEU A 326 13.39 14.47 19.88
N MET A 327 14.11 13.60 19.17
CA MET A 327 15.42 13.08 19.62
C MET A 327 16.48 14.17 19.85
N LYS A 328 16.30 15.35 19.24
CA LYS A 328 17.18 16.52 19.38
C LYS A 328 16.58 17.58 20.32
N ASN A 329 15.51 17.26 21.07
CA ASN A 329 14.74 18.18 21.89
C ASN A 329 14.23 19.41 21.11
N LYS A 330 13.90 19.22 19.83
CA LYS A 330 13.29 20.24 18.95
C LYS A 330 11.83 19.92 18.70
N GLN A 331 11.04 20.96 18.45
CA GLN A 331 9.64 20.81 18.06
C GLN A 331 9.51 20.20 16.66
N PRO A 332 8.48 19.37 16.40
CA PRO A 332 8.15 18.94 15.05
C PRO A 332 7.78 20.14 14.16
N ASP A 333 8.32 20.16 12.95
CA ASP A 333 8.26 21.30 12.01
C ASP A 333 7.68 20.92 10.65
N LYS A 334 7.15 19.70 10.52
CA LYS A 334 6.43 19.24 9.34
C LYS A 334 5.13 18.56 9.76
N LYS A 335 4.06 18.88 9.06
CA LYS A 335 2.73 18.33 9.29
C LYS A 335 2.35 17.36 8.19
N TYR A 336 1.66 16.30 8.57
CA TYR A 336 0.96 15.42 7.64
C TYR A 336 -0.36 16.06 7.23
N ASP A 337 -0.55 16.19 5.92
CA ASP A 337 -1.73 16.80 5.29
C ASP A 337 -2.90 15.82 5.14
N GLY A 338 -2.71 14.55 5.50
CA GLY A 338 -3.71 13.50 5.29
C GLY A 338 -3.64 12.84 3.92
N TYR A 339 -2.59 13.13 3.11
CA TYR A 339 -2.42 12.57 1.78
C TYR A 339 -2.61 11.05 1.78
N THR A 340 -3.43 10.60 0.84
CA THR A 340 -3.67 9.19 0.57
C THR A 340 -4.00 9.00 -0.91
N SER A 341 -3.78 7.79 -1.41
CA SER A 341 -4.04 7.45 -2.82
C SER A 341 -4.80 6.14 -2.93
N CYS A 342 -5.77 6.11 -3.84
CA CYS A 342 -6.52 4.93 -4.21
C CYS A 342 -6.48 4.74 -5.74
N PRO A 343 -5.58 3.88 -6.26
CA PRO A 343 -5.61 3.51 -7.68
C PRO A 343 -6.80 2.58 -7.94
N LEU A 344 -7.90 3.16 -8.39
CA LEU A 344 -9.17 2.50 -8.70
C LEU A 344 -9.03 1.79 -10.05
N VAL A 345 -8.66 0.52 -10.01
CA VAL A 345 -8.62 -0.35 -11.18
C VAL A 345 -10.04 -0.53 -11.70
N THR A 346 -10.32 0.02 -12.87
CA THR A 346 -11.63 -0.04 -13.52
C THR A 346 -11.67 -1.07 -14.65
N SER A 347 -10.53 -1.61 -15.09
CA SER A 347 -10.46 -2.76 -16.00
C SER A 347 -9.08 -3.41 -15.95
N TYR A 348 -8.84 -4.41 -16.81
CA TYR A 348 -7.52 -5.04 -16.96
C TYR A 348 -6.46 -4.15 -17.60
N ASN A 349 -6.81 -2.92 -17.97
CA ASN A 349 -5.87 -2.01 -18.57
C ASN A 349 -6.07 -0.54 -18.16
N THR A 350 -7.11 -0.19 -17.39
CA THR A 350 -7.37 1.19 -16.95
C THR A 350 -7.44 1.35 -15.43
N VAL A 351 -6.96 2.51 -14.95
CA VAL A 351 -7.08 2.96 -13.56
C VAL A 351 -7.56 4.41 -13.55
N ILE A 352 -8.47 4.73 -12.63
CA ILE A 352 -8.71 6.08 -12.13
C ILE A 352 -7.82 6.26 -10.89
N LEU A 353 -6.88 7.20 -10.91
CA LEU A 353 -5.96 7.41 -9.80
C LEU A 353 -6.53 8.50 -8.88
N ALA A 354 -7.24 8.09 -7.84
CA ALA A 354 -7.76 9.02 -6.84
C ALA A 354 -6.66 9.38 -5.84
N GLU A 355 -6.39 10.67 -5.65
CA GLU A 355 -5.47 11.19 -4.64
C GLU A 355 -6.15 12.36 -3.93
N PHE A 356 -6.05 12.42 -2.60
CA PHE A 356 -6.76 13.40 -1.79
C PHE A 356 -6.14 13.51 -0.38
N ASP A 357 -6.54 14.55 0.34
CA ASP A 357 -6.03 14.91 1.66
C ASP A 357 -7.13 14.88 2.76
N TYR A 358 -6.83 15.38 3.96
CA TYR A 358 -7.80 15.46 5.06
C TYR A 358 -9.04 16.33 4.77
N THR A 359 -8.95 17.28 3.84
CA THR A 359 -10.05 18.19 3.50
C THR A 359 -11.06 17.54 2.54
N GLY A 360 -10.76 16.32 2.07
CA GLY A 360 -11.57 15.64 1.06
C GLY A 360 -11.44 16.26 -0.33
N GLN A 361 -10.40 17.08 -0.55
CA GLN A 361 -10.12 17.68 -1.86
C GLN A 361 -9.13 16.82 -2.66
N PRO A 362 -9.27 16.77 -4.00
CA PRO A 362 -8.28 16.11 -4.86
C PRO A 362 -6.89 16.74 -4.74
N LEU A 363 -5.86 15.90 -4.59
CA LEU A 363 -4.45 16.30 -4.53
C LEU A 363 -3.64 15.44 -5.52
N GLU A 364 -3.87 15.67 -6.81
CA GLU A 364 -3.32 14.86 -7.90
C GLU A 364 -1.84 15.14 -8.14
N THR A 365 -1.04 14.07 -8.25
CA THR A 365 0.40 14.16 -8.49
C THR A 365 0.73 14.56 -9.92
N PHE A 366 -0.02 14.06 -10.91
CA PHE A 366 0.28 14.30 -12.32
C PHE A 366 -0.49 15.52 -12.87
N PRO A 367 0.09 16.29 -13.80
CA PRO A 367 -0.56 17.44 -14.44
C PRO A 367 -1.58 17.01 -15.51
N ILE A 368 -2.35 15.95 -15.24
CA ILE A 368 -3.39 15.42 -16.09
C ILE A 368 -4.60 15.07 -15.23
N ASP A 369 -5.82 15.19 -15.77
CA ASP A 369 -7.01 14.79 -15.03
C ASP A 369 -7.00 13.28 -14.73
N GLN A 370 -6.76 12.92 -13.45
CA GLN A 370 -6.64 11.54 -13.00
C GLN A 370 -8.01 10.89 -12.73
N SER A 371 -9.10 11.66 -12.83
CA SER A 371 -10.46 11.12 -12.73
C SER A 371 -10.88 10.29 -13.95
N LYS A 372 -10.13 10.37 -15.05
CA LYS A 372 -10.36 9.58 -16.26
C LYS A 372 -9.71 8.20 -16.17
N GLU A 373 -10.34 7.21 -16.79
CA GLU A 373 -9.77 5.87 -16.96
C GLU A 373 -8.50 5.94 -17.81
N ARG A 374 -7.34 5.61 -17.24
CA ARG A 374 -6.05 5.75 -17.92
C ARG A 374 -5.22 4.48 -17.91
N MET A 375 -4.67 4.16 -19.09
CA MET A 375 -3.71 3.06 -19.30
C MET A 375 -2.42 3.25 -18.52
N ILE A 376 -1.85 4.45 -18.60
CA ILE A 376 -0.59 4.77 -17.93
C ILE A 376 -0.68 4.59 -16.41
N MET A 377 -1.83 4.94 -15.81
CA MET A 377 -2.07 4.74 -14.38
C MET A 377 -2.22 3.27 -14.00
N TYR A 378 -2.76 2.44 -14.91
CA TYR A 378 -2.80 0.99 -14.73
C TYR A 378 -1.40 0.38 -14.73
N TYR A 379 -0.57 0.70 -15.73
CA TYR A 379 0.83 0.24 -15.76
C TYR A 379 1.60 0.68 -14.52
N MET A 380 1.40 1.92 -14.07
CA MET A 380 1.97 2.42 -12.84
C MET A 380 1.57 1.54 -11.64
N LYS A 381 0.27 1.29 -11.43
CA LYS A 381 -0.21 0.46 -10.31
C LYS A 381 0.20 -1.02 -10.42
N ALA A 382 0.19 -1.60 -11.61
CA ALA A 382 0.33 -3.03 -11.84
C ALA A 382 1.79 -3.50 -11.92
N SER A 383 2.69 -2.61 -12.36
CA SER A 383 4.10 -2.95 -12.62
C SER A 383 5.08 -2.07 -11.86
N LEU A 384 4.90 -0.75 -11.86
CA LEU A 384 5.86 0.19 -11.25
C LEU A 384 5.74 0.23 -9.72
N MET A 385 4.53 0.35 -9.18
CA MET A 385 4.30 0.46 -7.73
C MET A 385 4.80 -0.74 -6.91
N PRO A 386 4.67 -2.01 -7.35
CA PRO A 386 5.34 -3.11 -6.68
C PRO A 386 6.86 -2.92 -6.56
N GLN A 387 7.53 -2.41 -7.59
CA GLN A 387 8.98 -2.17 -7.56
C GLN A 387 9.33 -1.03 -6.60
N ILE A 388 8.58 0.08 -6.67
CA ILE A 388 8.73 1.22 -5.75
C ILE A 388 8.48 0.79 -4.29
N TYR A 389 7.52 -0.11 -4.05
CA TYR A 389 7.25 -0.64 -2.72
C TYR A 389 8.47 -1.39 -2.17
N TRP A 390 8.93 -2.42 -2.89
CA TRP A 390 9.99 -3.30 -2.42
C TRP A 390 11.36 -2.62 -2.33
N HIS A 391 11.69 -1.80 -3.34
CA HIS A 391 13.03 -1.22 -3.47
C HIS A 391 13.13 0.22 -2.98
N GLY A 392 11.99 0.92 -2.91
CA GLY A 392 11.89 2.29 -2.40
C GLY A 392 11.38 2.34 -0.97
N LEU A 393 10.07 2.10 -0.77
CA LEU A 393 9.39 2.33 0.52
C LEU A 393 9.99 1.51 1.67
N LEU A 394 10.28 0.22 1.44
CA LEU A 394 10.81 -0.65 2.49
C LEU A 394 12.30 -0.40 2.81
N ASN A 395 13.07 0.11 1.84
CA ASN A 395 14.49 0.46 2.04
C ASN A 395 14.68 1.93 2.42
N SER A 396 13.59 2.69 2.47
CA SER A 396 13.55 4.11 2.76
C SER A 396 14.48 4.93 1.85
N ARG A 397 14.62 4.48 0.59
CA ARG A 397 15.12 5.28 -0.53
C ARG A 397 13.97 6.18 -0.97
N GLY A 398 14.21 7.48 -1.15
CA GLY A 398 13.17 8.51 -1.24
C GLY A 398 11.99 8.15 -2.15
N VAL A 399 10.90 7.64 -1.57
CA VAL A 399 9.58 7.60 -2.20
C VAL A 399 8.80 8.76 -1.62
N VAL A 400 9.09 9.94 -2.13
CA VAL A 400 8.26 11.13 -1.87
C VAL A 400 7.50 11.36 -3.16
N CYS A 401 6.21 11.02 -3.19
CA CYS A 401 5.33 11.72 -4.13
C CYS A 401 5.37 13.19 -3.69
N PRO A 402 5.71 14.12 -4.60
CA PRO A 402 5.93 15.51 -4.23
C PRO A 402 4.66 16.03 -3.56
N LEU A 403 4.77 16.33 -2.27
CA LEU A 403 3.75 17.06 -1.55
C LEU A 403 3.61 18.40 -2.26
N GLY A 404 2.39 18.72 -2.69
CA GLY A 404 2.09 19.95 -3.41
C GLY A 404 2.57 21.19 -2.65
N ASN A 405 3.02 22.18 -3.44
CA ASN A 405 3.49 23.51 -3.06
C ASN A 405 4.91 23.65 -2.50
N SER A 406 5.91 23.30 -3.31
CA SER A 406 7.07 24.17 -3.56
C SER A 406 7.60 23.85 -4.96
N GLY A 407 8.16 24.84 -5.67
CA GLY A 407 8.65 24.73 -7.05
C GLY A 407 9.88 23.81 -7.24
N ASP A 408 9.98 22.70 -6.51
CA ASP A 408 11.11 21.78 -6.57
C ASP A 408 10.86 20.66 -7.58
N LYS A 409 11.78 20.58 -8.55
CA LYS A 409 11.78 19.60 -9.64
C LYS A 409 11.73 18.16 -9.12
N MET A 410 11.01 17.32 -9.86
CA MET A 410 10.91 15.87 -9.68
C MET A 410 12.32 15.24 -9.64
N ASN A 411 12.74 14.71 -8.48
CA ASN A 411 13.99 13.96 -8.32
C ASN A 411 13.69 12.52 -7.91
N LEU A 412 13.72 11.59 -8.86
CA LEU A 412 13.84 10.15 -8.60
C LEU A 412 15.33 9.79 -8.61
N SER A 413 15.93 9.62 -7.43
CA SER A 413 17.25 9.01 -7.31
C SER A 413 17.09 7.53 -6.94
N LEU A 414 17.48 6.63 -7.83
CA LEU A 414 17.71 5.21 -7.54
C LEU A 414 19.21 5.02 -7.32
N GLY A 415 19.67 5.20 -6.07
CA GLY A 415 21.03 4.81 -5.70
C GLY A 415 21.18 3.29 -5.75
N SER A 416 22.11 2.79 -6.57
CA SER A 416 22.59 1.40 -6.50
C SER A 416 23.88 1.35 -5.67
N GLU A 417 23.84 0.70 -4.51
CA GLU A 417 25.07 0.20 -3.89
C GLU A 417 25.47 -1.07 -4.64
N ILE A 418 26.58 -1.01 -5.37
CA ILE A 418 27.30 -2.19 -5.86
C ILE A 418 28.24 -2.59 -4.72
N GLU A 419 27.90 -3.64 -3.98
CA GLU A 419 28.84 -4.31 -3.07
C GLU A 419 29.97 -4.93 -3.92
N ARG A 420 31.16 -4.32 -3.89
CA ARG A 420 32.39 -4.97 -4.36
C ARG A 420 32.89 -5.87 -3.23
N ASN A 421 32.94 -7.18 -3.49
CA ASN A 421 33.73 -8.11 -2.67
C ASN A 421 35.21 -7.70 -2.75
N ASN A 422 35.84 -7.61 -1.59
CA ASN A 422 37.22 -7.17 -1.36
C ASN A 422 38.26 -7.99 -2.13
N GLU A 423 39.27 -7.31 -2.67
CA GLU A 423 40.68 -7.64 -2.42
C GLU A 423 41.55 -6.41 -2.69
N THR A 424 42.51 -6.16 -1.79
CA THR A 424 43.48 -5.04 -1.72
C THR A 424 42.97 -3.67 -1.22
N LYS A 425 43.45 -3.30 -0.01
CA LYS A 425 43.37 -1.95 0.58
C LYS A 425 44.55 -1.11 0.08
N THR A 426 44.25 0.09 -0.42
CA THR A 426 45.15 1.26 -0.34
C THR A 426 44.32 2.50 0.02
N ASP A 427 44.84 3.30 0.95
CA ASP A 427 44.25 4.55 1.44
C ASP A 427 44.38 5.66 0.38
N SER A 428 43.46 5.73 -0.60
CA SER A 428 43.32 6.93 -1.45
C SER A 428 42.00 7.10 -2.22
N ASP A 429 41.00 6.22 -2.11
CA ASP A 429 39.76 6.37 -2.89
C ASP A 429 38.51 6.46 -2.00
N LYS A 430 38.22 7.67 -1.51
CA LYS A 430 36.90 8.07 -1.01
C LYS A 430 36.28 9.09 -1.96
N TYR A 431 35.66 8.62 -3.04
CA TYR A 431 34.72 9.42 -3.81
C TYR A 431 33.48 8.57 -4.14
N GLU A 432 32.36 8.93 -3.55
CA GLU A 432 31.03 8.43 -3.90
C GLU A 432 30.66 8.93 -5.30
N ASN A 433 30.65 8.03 -6.30
CA ASN A 433 30.07 8.34 -7.61
C ASN A 433 28.54 8.25 -7.52
N ASP A 434 27.90 9.39 -7.25
CA ASP A 434 26.45 9.56 -7.24
C ASP A 434 25.89 9.49 -8.68
N THR A 435 25.58 8.28 -9.16
CA THR A 435 25.01 8.09 -10.49
C THR A 435 23.52 8.42 -10.48
N ARG A 436 23.14 9.56 -11.07
CA ARG A 436 21.73 10.00 -11.17
C ARG A 436 21.13 9.59 -12.51
N ILE A 437 19.99 8.90 -12.47
CA ILE A 437 19.22 8.51 -13.66
C ILE A 437 18.02 9.45 -13.78
N TRP A 438 17.94 10.18 -14.90
CA TRP A 438 16.80 11.06 -15.21
C TRP A 438 15.78 10.32 -16.07
N VAL A 439 14.49 10.41 -15.72
CA VAL A 439 13.39 9.95 -16.57
C VAL A 439 12.48 11.13 -16.85
N SER A 440 12.53 11.67 -18.07
CA SER A 440 11.58 12.67 -18.56
C SER A 440 10.55 12.01 -19.48
N VAL A 441 9.29 12.43 -19.38
CA VAL A 441 8.21 12.04 -20.30
C VAL A 441 7.78 13.30 -21.01
N ASP A 442 8.04 13.39 -22.32
CA ASP A 442 7.64 14.54 -23.15
C ASP A 442 6.12 14.47 -23.42
N PRO A 443 5.31 15.46 -23.00
CA PRO A 443 3.87 15.47 -23.25
C PRO A 443 3.49 15.94 -24.66
N SER A 444 4.45 16.33 -25.51
CA SER A 444 4.21 16.99 -26.79
C SER A 444 4.50 16.09 -28.00
N SER A 445 3.73 15.02 -28.19
CA SER A 445 3.68 14.34 -29.50
C SER A 445 2.26 13.95 -29.88
N ASN A 446 1.52 14.94 -30.40
CA ASN A 446 0.32 14.70 -31.20
C ASN A 446 0.77 14.21 -32.59
N LYS A 447 1.01 12.91 -32.75
CA LYS A 447 1.11 12.25 -34.05
C LYS A 447 0.26 10.97 -34.01
N PRO A 448 -0.48 10.65 -35.09
CA PRO A 448 -1.27 9.42 -35.15
C PRO A 448 -0.33 8.21 -35.04
N ALA A 449 -0.74 7.21 -34.26
CA ALA A 449 0.04 6.00 -34.04
C ALA A 449 0.22 5.21 -35.35
N PRO A 450 1.43 4.72 -35.68
CA PRO A 450 1.61 3.77 -36.76
C PRO A 450 1.08 2.38 -36.35
N PRO A 451 0.73 1.50 -37.31
CA PRO A 451 0.14 0.21 -36.99
C PRO A 451 1.16 -0.70 -36.29
N LEU A 452 0.67 -1.42 -35.28
CA LEU A 452 1.28 -2.55 -34.55
C LEU A 452 2.79 -2.76 -34.77
N GLY A 453 3.60 -2.14 -33.91
CA GLY A 453 5.03 -2.44 -33.83
C GLY A 453 5.79 -1.40 -33.03
N LYS A 454 6.31 -1.81 -31.86
CA LYS A 454 7.37 -1.14 -31.08
C LYS A 454 7.20 0.37 -30.83
N THR A 455 6.55 0.73 -29.71
CA THR A 455 6.72 2.07 -29.14
C THR A 455 8.05 2.12 -28.40
N ALA A 456 9.07 2.78 -28.98
CA ALA A 456 10.34 3.02 -28.32
C ALA A 456 10.20 4.20 -27.33
N ILE A 457 10.46 3.95 -26.05
CA ILE A 457 10.65 5.00 -25.05
C ILE A 457 12.11 5.45 -25.17
N LYS A 458 12.36 6.69 -25.64
CA LYS A 458 13.71 7.27 -25.61
C LYS A 458 14.05 7.63 -24.16
N VAL A 459 15.01 6.91 -23.58
CA VAL A 459 15.62 7.27 -22.29
C VAL A 459 16.94 7.98 -22.61
N LYS A 460 17.07 9.23 -22.19
CA LYS A 460 18.32 9.99 -22.30
C LYS A 460 19.08 9.83 -20.97
N VAL A 461 20.31 9.35 -21.03
CA VAL A 461 21.20 9.18 -19.88
C VAL A 461 22.30 10.23 -19.98
N ASP A 462 22.26 11.25 -19.14
CA ASP A 462 23.31 12.26 -19.04
C ASP A 462 24.08 12.01 -17.73
N THR A 463 25.38 11.69 -17.82
CA THR A 463 26.30 11.60 -16.69
C THR A 463 26.94 12.96 -16.42
N VAL A 464 26.82 13.49 -15.20
CA VAL A 464 27.51 14.71 -14.76
C VAL A 464 28.40 14.36 -13.59
N SER A 465 29.72 14.50 -13.75
CA SER A 465 30.68 14.49 -12.65
C SER A 465 30.75 15.89 -12.03
N ALA A 466 30.38 16.04 -10.77
CA ALA A 466 30.58 17.29 -10.05
C ALA A 466 32.06 17.40 -9.63
N LEU A 467 32.79 18.33 -10.24
CA LEU A 467 34.03 18.87 -9.69
C LEU A 467 33.72 20.31 -9.23
N ASP A 468 33.77 20.55 -7.92
CA ASP A 468 33.66 21.88 -7.34
C ASP A 468 35.01 22.61 -7.50
N HIS A 469 35.06 23.69 -8.28
CA HIS A 469 35.84 24.92 -8.00
C HIS A 469 35.45 26.05 -8.99
N PRO A 470 35.49 27.33 -8.56
CA PRO A 470 35.05 28.47 -9.37
C PRO A 470 36.19 29.04 -10.24
N GLN A 471 35.81 29.51 -11.43
CA GLN A 471 36.62 30.19 -12.46
C GLN A 471 37.54 29.31 -13.31
N GLU A 472 37.12 29.02 -14.55
CA GLU A 472 37.81 29.44 -15.78
C GLU A 472 37.11 28.87 -17.04
N THR A 473 37.26 29.63 -18.12
CA THR A 473 36.85 29.44 -19.53
C THR A 473 36.60 28.02 -20.04
N VAL A 474 35.42 27.83 -20.64
CA VAL A 474 35.02 26.65 -21.43
C VAL A 474 35.92 26.50 -22.65
N THR A 475 36.70 25.41 -22.70
CA THR A 475 37.26 24.88 -23.94
C THR A 475 36.68 23.49 -24.20
N HIS A 476 36.07 23.30 -25.37
CA HIS A 476 35.58 22.00 -25.81
C HIS A 476 36.76 21.07 -26.09
N ARG A 477 36.95 20.03 -25.26
CA ARG A 477 37.73 18.84 -25.63
C ARG A 477 36.80 17.66 -25.80
N GLN A 478 36.82 17.13 -27.02
CA GLN A 478 36.19 15.88 -27.42
C GLN A 478 37.12 14.75 -26.95
N THR A 479 36.74 14.03 -25.89
CA THR A 479 37.44 12.81 -25.47
C THR A 479 36.63 11.59 -25.86
N ASP A 480 37.17 10.84 -26.82
CA ASP A 480 36.75 9.50 -27.21
C ASP A 480 36.79 8.55 -25.99
N ILE A 481 35.63 8.11 -25.53
CA ILE A 481 35.51 6.96 -24.64
C ILE A 481 34.92 5.80 -25.44
N ARG A 482 35.76 4.79 -25.64
CA ARG A 482 35.48 3.55 -26.37
C ARG A 482 34.19 2.90 -25.90
N HIS A 483 33.31 2.59 -26.85
CA HIS A 483 32.19 1.67 -26.67
C HIS A 483 32.70 0.35 -26.06
N ARG A 484 32.24 0.03 -24.86
CA ARG A 484 32.13 -1.36 -24.39
C ARG A 484 30.66 -1.72 -24.37
N ASP A 485 30.33 -2.75 -25.13
CA ASP A 485 29.00 -3.30 -25.29
C ASP A 485 28.37 -3.64 -23.92
N ILE A 486 27.41 -2.83 -23.50
CA ILE A 486 26.45 -3.27 -22.50
C ILE A 486 25.41 -4.06 -23.27
N ASN A 487 25.52 -5.39 -23.23
CA ASN A 487 24.48 -6.29 -23.69
C ASN A 487 23.19 -6.01 -22.90
N VAL A 488 22.29 -5.22 -23.50
CA VAL A 488 20.92 -5.11 -23.05
C VAL A 488 20.22 -6.37 -23.56
N PHE A 489 19.94 -7.30 -22.65
CA PHE A 489 19.04 -8.42 -22.93
C PHE A 489 17.68 -7.85 -23.35
N GLY A 490 17.42 -7.88 -24.66
CA GLY A 490 16.09 -7.64 -25.21
C GLY A 490 15.18 -8.77 -24.75
N ILE A 491 14.26 -8.46 -23.82
CA ILE A 491 13.17 -9.37 -23.50
C ILE A 491 12.16 -9.28 -24.65
N ALA A 492 12.26 -10.23 -25.59
CA ALA A 492 11.15 -10.55 -26.47
C ALA A 492 10.03 -11.17 -25.63
N VAL A 493 8.81 -10.64 -25.74
CA VAL A 493 7.61 -11.22 -25.13
C VAL A 493 6.81 -11.90 -26.25
N PRO A 494 6.39 -13.18 -26.10
CA PRO A 494 5.50 -13.84 -27.04
C PRO A 494 4.07 -13.29 -27.02
#